data_AF-Q74MA1-F1
#
_entry.id   AF-Q74MA1-F1
#
_cell.length_a   1.000
_cell.length_b   1.000
_cell.length_c   1.000
_cell.angle_alpha   90.00
_cell.angle_beta   90.00
_cell.angle_gamma   90.00
#
_symmetry.space_group_name_H-M   'P 1'
#
loop_
_entity.id
_entity.type
_entity.pdbx_description
1 polymer ?
#
loop_
_entity_poly.entity_id
_entity_poly.type
_entity_poly.pdbx_seq_one_letter_code
_entity_poly.pdbx_strand_id
1 'polypeptide(L)' 'MGRVKIKVVKRTALELFKRYPDIWTKDFEKNKKLVQALLKKVSKKFRNQIAGYLVRLVKFKEQNKLPIQYLR' A
#
# COMPACT_ATOMS: atom_id res chain seq x y z
N MET A 1 11.53 -8.03 -17.62
CA MET A 1 11.18 -6.61 -17.31
C MET A 1 10.03 -6.41 -16.28
N GLY A 2 9.30 -7.45 -15.83
CA GLY A 2 8.11 -7.27 -14.97
C GLY A 2 8.31 -6.84 -13.50
N ARG A 3 9.55 -6.86 -12.97
CA ARG A 3 9.82 -6.61 -11.54
C ARG A 3 9.94 -5.12 -11.16
N VAL A 4 10.31 -4.25 -12.10
CA VAL A 4 10.55 -2.82 -11.81
C VAL A 4 9.28 -2.14 -11.31
N LYS A 5 8.16 -2.33 -12.03
CA LYS A 5 6.85 -1.76 -11.66
C LYS A 5 6.37 -2.24 -10.28
N ILE A 6 6.70 -3.49 -9.91
CA ILE A 6 6.38 -4.06 -8.60
C ILE A 6 7.13 -3.32 -7.49
N LYS A 7 8.39 -2.91 -7.72
CA LYS A 7 9.19 -2.17 -6.72
C LYS A 7 8.57 -0.81 -6.39
N VAL A 8 8.13 -0.06 -7.41
CA VAL A 8 7.52 1.26 -7.22
C VAL A 8 6.19 1.17 -6.45
N VAL A 9 5.34 0.20 -6.78
CA VAL A 9 4.09 -0.08 -6.04
C VAL A 9 4.40 -0.32 -4.56
N LYS A 10 5.34 -1.25 -4.26
CA LYS A 10 5.70 -1.60 -2.88
C LYS A 10 6.26 -0.41 -2.12
N ARG A 11 7.17 0.36 -2.74
CA ARG A 11 7.75 1.57 -2.12
C ARG A 11 6.68 2.60 -1.78
N THR A 12 5.81 2.91 -2.73
CA THR A 12 4.74 3.91 -2.55
C THR A 12 3.76 3.47 -1.47
N ALA A 13 3.35 2.20 -1.49
CA ALA A 13 2.44 1.64 -0.50
C ALA A 13 3.08 1.60 0.90
N LEU A 14 4.36 1.25 1.03
CA LEU A 14 5.07 1.30 2.30
C LEU A 14 5.16 2.73 2.84
N GLU A 15 5.47 3.70 1.99
CA GLU A 15 5.54 5.12 2.39
C GLU A 15 4.18 5.64 2.86
N LEU A 16 3.10 5.33 2.14
CA LEU A 16 1.73 5.64 2.56
C LEU A 16 1.35 4.96 3.87
N PHE A 17 1.75 3.70 4.05
CA PHE A 17 1.49 2.95 5.27
C PHE A 17 2.22 3.54 6.48
N LYS A 18 3.48 3.97 6.29
CA LYS A 18 4.27 4.67 7.33
C LYS A 18 3.68 6.03 7.69
N ARG A 19 3.24 6.81 6.70
CA ARG A 19 2.70 8.17 6.92
C ARG A 19 1.34 8.17 7.60
N TYR A 20 0.51 7.16 7.32
CA TYR A 20 -0.86 7.08 7.84
C TYR A 20 -1.18 5.68 8.41
N PRO A 21 -0.52 5.22 9.48
CA PRO A 21 -0.60 3.83 9.93
C PRO A 21 -1.98 3.36 10.42
N ASP A 22 -2.87 4.27 10.78
CA ASP A 22 -4.18 3.97 11.39
C ASP A 22 -5.36 4.04 10.41
N ILE A 23 -5.19 4.65 9.24
CA ILE A 23 -6.30 4.80 8.27
C ILE A 23 -6.51 3.53 7.42
N TRP A 24 -5.49 2.68 7.33
CA TRP A 24 -5.47 1.52 6.45
C TRP A 24 -6.15 0.31 7.09
N THR A 25 -6.99 -0.38 6.33
CA THR A 25 -7.77 -1.53 6.81
C THR A 25 -7.56 -2.77 5.94
N LYS A 26 -8.16 -3.90 6.33
CA LYS A 26 -8.20 -5.11 5.50
C LYS A 26 -9.15 -4.99 4.32
N ASP A 27 -9.95 -3.93 4.26
CA ASP A 27 -10.91 -3.69 3.18
C ASP A 27 -10.25 -3.02 1.96
N PHE A 28 -10.37 -3.67 0.81
CA PHE A 28 -9.76 -3.19 -0.43
C PHE A 28 -10.45 -1.94 -0.97
N GLU A 29 -11.77 -1.86 -0.90
CA GLU A 29 -12.55 -0.75 -1.44
C GLU A 29 -12.27 0.56 -0.69
N LYS A 30 -12.23 0.50 0.65
CA LYS A 30 -11.86 1.60 1.54
C LYS A 30 -10.44 2.07 1.23
N ASN A 31 -9.47 1.15 1.17
CA ASN A 31 -8.09 1.51 0.85
C ASN A 31 -7.97 2.12 -0.56
N LYS A 32 -8.70 1.61 -1.55
CA LYS A 32 -8.73 2.16 -2.91
C LYS A 32 -9.22 3.62 -2.92
N LYS A 33 -10.29 3.93 -2.18
CA LYS A 33 -10.80 5.31 -2.03
C LYS A 33 -9.78 6.22 -1.34
N LEU A 34 -9.16 5.76 -0.26
CA LEU A 34 -8.11 6.51 0.46
C LEU A 34 -6.91 6.78 -0.45
N VAL A 35 -6.42 5.78 -1.18
CA VAL A 35 -5.31 5.97 -2.13
C VAL A 35 -5.68 6.98 -3.21
N GLN A 36 -6.92 6.97 -3.72
CA GLN A 36 -7.37 7.96 -4.70
C GLN A 36 -7.38 9.39 -4.14
N ALA A 37 -7.82 9.54 -2.89
CA ALA A 37 -7.86 10.84 -2.21
C ALA A 37 -6.45 11.38 -1.95
N LEU A 38 -5.53 10.52 -1.50
CA LEU A 38 -4.15 10.89 -1.19
C LEU A 38 -3.29 11.06 -2.46
N LEU A 39 -3.50 10.22 -3.46
CA LEU A 39 -2.74 10.22 -4.71
C LEU A 39 -3.65 10.66 -5.88
N LYS A 40 -3.80 11.96 -6.08
CA LYS A 40 -4.69 12.52 -7.12
C LYS A 40 -4.32 12.09 -8.55
N LYS A 41 -3.03 11.88 -8.86
CA LYS A 41 -2.52 11.62 -10.22
C LYS A 41 -2.02 10.18 -10.45
N VAL A 42 -2.75 9.16 -9.97
CA VAL A 42 -2.41 7.75 -10.24
C VAL A 42 -3.38 7.05 -11.19
N SER A 43 -2.82 6.27 -12.10
CA SER A 43 -3.60 5.39 -12.98
C SER A 43 -4.40 4.35 -12.19
N LYS A 44 -5.54 3.92 -12.74
CA LYS A 44 -6.41 2.89 -12.14
C LYS A 44 -5.64 1.62 -11.76
N LYS A 45 -4.77 1.13 -12.65
CA LYS A 45 -3.94 -0.07 -12.40
C LYS A 45 -2.99 0.16 -11.22
N PHE A 46 -2.30 1.30 -11.17
CA PHE A 46 -1.35 1.59 -10.10
C PHE A 46 -2.04 1.78 -8.75
N ARG A 47 -3.18 2.48 -8.73
CA ARG A 47 -4.04 2.63 -7.55
C ARG A 47 -4.46 1.28 -6.97
N ASN A 48 -4.96 0.38 -7.82
CA ASN A 48 -5.39 -0.95 -7.41
C ASN A 48 -4.23 -1.78 -6.86
N GLN A 49 -3.05 -1.69 -7.49
CA GLN A 49 -1.86 -2.39 -7.00
C GLN A 49 -1.40 -1.88 -5.62
N ILE A 50 -1.43 -0.55 -5.40
CA ILE A 50 -1.12 0.05 -4.10
C ILE A 50 -2.13 -0.39 -3.05
N ALA A 51 -3.43 -0.24 -3.33
CA ALA A 51 -4.50 -0.63 -2.42
C ALA A 51 -4.41 -2.11 -2.01
N GLY A 52 -4.13 -3.00 -2.97
CA GLY A 52 -3.95 -4.43 -2.69
C GLY A 52 -2.71 -4.72 -1.83
N TYR A 53 -1.61 -4.00 -2.04
CA TYR A 53 -0.43 -4.15 -1.19
C TYR A 53 -0.64 -3.58 0.22
N LEU A 54 -1.40 -2.49 0.37
CA LEU A 54 -1.78 -1.94 1.67
C LEU A 54 -2.61 -2.94 2.50
N VAL A 55 -3.58 -3.63 1.88
CA VAL A 55 -4.33 -4.72 2.55
C VAL A 55 -3.37 -5.80 3.06
N ARG A 56 -2.36 -6.16 2.25
CA ARG A 56 -1.33 -7.13 2.67
C ARG A 56 -0.49 -6.62 3.84
N LEU A 57 -0.11 -5.34 3.85
CA LEU A 57 0.64 -4.73 4.94
C LEU A 57 -0.17 -4.71 6.25
N VAL A 58 -1.47 -4.39 6.19
CA VAL A 58 -2.35 -4.46 7.37
C VAL A 58 -2.40 -5.89 7.93
N LYS A 59 -2.58 -6.90 7.07
CA LYS A 59 -2.56 -8.31 7.48
C LYS A 59 -1.21 -8.74 8.07
N PHE A 60 -0.11 -8.19 7.57
CA PHE A 60 1.22 -8.44 8.13
C PHE A 60 1.48 -7.71 9.44
N LYS A 61 0.95 -6.49 9.62
CA LYS A 61 0.98 -5.77 10.91
C LYS A 61 0.33 -6.60 12.00
N GLU A 62 -0.84 -7.18 11.73
CA GLU A 62 -1.55 -8.05 12.68
C GLU A 62 -0.80 -9.35 13.00
N GLN A 63 -0.11 -9.92 11.99
CA GLN A 63 0.71 -11.12 12.20
C GLN A 63 2.13 -10.82 12.73
N ASN A 64 2.47 -9.56 13.01
CA ASN A 64 3.83 -9.12 13.32
C ASN A 64 4.88 -9.54 12.26
N LYS A 65 4.46 -9.67 11.00
CA LYS A 65 5.27 -10.07 9.83
C LYS A 65 5.56 -8.89 8.89
N LEU A 66 5.67 -7.67 9.43
CA LEU A 66 5.96 -6.50 8.61
C LEU A 66 7.30 -6.69 7.87
N PRO A 67 7.37 -6.38 6.56
CA PRO A 67 8.62 -6.52 5.83
C PRO A 67 9.69 -5.59 6.42
N ILE A 68 10.93 -6.06 6.50
CA ILE A 68 12.08 -5.32 7.08
C ILE A 68 12.24 -3.91 6.47
N GLN A 69 11.85 -3.74 5.20
CA GLN A 69 11.81 -2.43 4.50
C GLN A 69 10.92 -1.38 5.18
N TYR A 70 10.05 -1.77 6.11
CA TYR A 70 9.25 -0.87 6.93
C TYR A 70 10.04 -0.31 8.12
N LEU A 71 11.00 -1.06 8.66
CA LEU A 71 11.79 -0.68 9.84
C LEU A 71 12.97 0.24 9.51
N ARG A 72 13.38 0.29 8.23
CA ARG A 72 14.40 1.20 7.70
C ARG A 72 13.72 2.41 7.05
#